data_AF-H0AAG3-F1
#
_entry.id   AF-H0AAG3-F1
#
_cell.length_a   1.000
_cell.length_b   1.000
_cell.length_c   1.000
_cell.angle_alpha   90.00
_cell.angle_beta   90.00
_cell.angle_gamma   90.00
#
_symmetry.space_group_name_H-M   'P 1'
#
loop_
_entity.id
_entity.type
_entity.pdbx_description
1 polymer ?
#
loop_
_entity_poly.entity_id
_entity_poly.type
_entity_poly.pdbx_seq_one_letter_code
_entity_poly.pdbx_strand_id
1 'polypeptide(L)'
;MRDDSVTDSVLKLIASKSNGDARVAISTLRKAAQKAEKKGRENISREAVEDSFSDAIEEDRSVSLQKLNEDQKKLYKILKNEEEISSGPLFEKYRDKVQDGPTDRTLRRYMKKMEAYGLIESSGSTRDRVYRLKN
;
A
#
# COMPACT_ATOMS: atom_id res chain seq x y z
N MET A 1 10.75 6.01 -25.12
CA MET A 1 10.96 7.33 -24.49
C MET A 1 12.45 7.66 -24.48
N ARG A 2 12.82 8.94 -24.67
CA ARG A 2 14.22 9.42 -24.57
C ARG A 2 14.57 9.74 -23.11
N ASP A 3 15.86 9.84 -22.79
CA ASP A 3 16.37 10.07 -21.42
C ASP A 3 15.84 11.38 -20.80
N ASP A 4 15.51 12.39 -21.62
CA ASP A 4 14.98 13.70 -21.17
C ASP A 4 13.44 13.79 -21.11
N SER A 5 12.73 12.67 -21.26
CA SER A 5 11.25 12.67 -21.31
C SER A 5 10.56 12.93 -19.97
N VAL A 6 11.35 12.99 -18.88
CA VAL A 6 10.89 13.24 -17.52
C VAL A 6 11.69 14.38 -16.91
N THR A 7 11.01 15.46 -16.54
CA THR A 7 11.66 16.61 -15.90
C THR A 7 11.79 16.40 -14.39
N ASP A 8 12.78 17.07 -13.77
CA ASP A 8 12.94 17.08 -12.32
C ASP A 8 11.68 17.59 -11.58
N SER A 9 10.95 18.53 -12.18
CA SER A 9 9.69 19.03 -11.63
C SER A 9 8.57 17.99 -11.62
N VAL A 10 8.57 17.06 -12.58
CA VAL A 10 7.66 15.90 -12.61
C VAL A 10 8.05 14.88 -11.56
N LEU A 11 9.35 14.58 -11.39
CA LEU A 11 9.83 13.67 -10.35
C LEU A 11 9.49 14.20 -8.95
N LYS A 12 9.69 15.49 -8.70
CA LYS A 12 9.30 16.16 -7.44
C LYS A 12 7.80 16.08 -7.18
N LEU A 13 6.97 16.23 -8.22
CA LEU A 13 5.52 16.07 -8.10
C LEU A 13 5.15 14.64 -7.69
N ILE A 14 5.74 13.63 -8.33
CA ILE A 14 5.49 12.22 -8.01
C ILE A 14 5.93 11.91 -6.57
N ALA A 15 7.13 12.35 -6.17
CA ALA A 15 7.64 12.17 -4.82
C ALA A 15 6.73 12.81 -3.77
N SER A 16 6.31 14.06 -4.01
CA SER A 16 5.39 14.79 -3.13
C SER A 16 4.03 14.09 -3.01
N LYS A 17 3.45 13.63 -4.13
CA LYS A 17 2.16 12.92 -4.10
C LYS A 17 2.25 11.57 -3.42
N SER A 18 3.35 10.86 -3.60
CA SER A 18 3.51 9.50 -3.06
C SER A 18 3.78 9.46 -1.56
N ASN A 19 4.01 10.62 -0.92
CA ASN A 19 4.30 10.75 0.51
C ASN A 19 5.35 9.74 1.02
N GLY A 20 6.39 9.51 0.22
CA GLY A 20 7.48 8.56 0.53
C GLY A 20 7.20 7.08 0.22
N ASP A 21 6.02 6.70 -0.28
CA ASP A 21 5.77 5.33 -0.77
C ASP A 21 6.35 5.14 -2.17
N ALA A 22 7.54 4.54 -2.23
CA ALA A 22 8.25 4.30 -3.49
C ALA A 22 7.45 3.43 -4.48
N ARG A 23 6.54 2.56 -4.00
CA ARG A 23 5.74 1.70 -4.88
C ARG A 23 4.74 2.54 -5.66
N VAL A 24 4.01 3.40 -4.94
CA VAL A 24 3.07 4.36 -5.53
C VAL A 24 3.80 5.29 -6.49
N ALA A 25 5.02 5.75 -6.14
CA ALA A 25 5.83 6.60 -7.02
C ALA A 25 6.19 5.91 -8.35
N ILE A 26 6.71 4.68 -8.28
CA ILE A 26 7.10 3.90 -9.46
C ILE A 26 5.88 3.57 -10.32
N SER A 27 4.77 3.15 -9.70
CA SER A 27 3.54 2.80 -10.39
C SER A 27 2.91 4.01 -11.08
N THR A 28 2.91 5.17 -10.40
CA THR A 28 2.46 6.45 -10.97
C THR A 28 3.30 6.83 -12.18
N LEU A 29 4.63 6.77 -12.07
CA LEU A 29 5.54 7.07 -13.17
C LEU A 29 5.28 6.18 -14.39
N ARG A 30 5.20 4.87 -14.16
CA ARG A 30 4.90 3.88 -15.22
C ARG A 30 3.58 4.19 -15.94
N LYS A 31 2.52 4.48 -15.20
CA LYS A 31 1.21 4.81 -15.78
C LYS A 31 1.23 6.13 -16.54
N ALA A 32 1.90 7.15 -15.99
CA ALA A 32 2.01 8.44 -16.65
C ALA A 32 2.80 8.33 -17.96
N ALA A 33 3.86 7.52 -18.00
CA ALA A 33 4.61 7.18 -19.20
C ALA A 33 3.73 6.46 -20.23
N GLN A 34 2.98 5.43 -19.83
CA GLN A 34 2.06 4.70 -20.71
C GLN A 34 0.96 5.62 -21.29
N LYS A 35 0.39 6.52 -20.47
CA LYS A 35 -0.60 7.50 -20.93
C LYS A 35 0.02 8.51 -21.92
N ALA A 36 1.25 8.96 -21.68
CA ALA A 36 1.96 9.86 -22.59
C ALA A 36 2.22 9.17 -23.95
N GLU A 37 2.74 7.95 -23.94
CA GLU A 37 2.99 7.15 -25.15
C GLU A 37 1.70 6.90 -25.94
N LYS A 38 0.61 6.50 -25.27
CA LYS A 38 -0.70 6.30 -25.92
C LYS A 38 -1.24 7.58 -26.57
N LYS A 39 -0.91 8.75 -26.00
CA LYS A 39 -1.29 10.07 -26.55
C LYS A 39 -0.27 10.61 -27.57
N GLY A 40 0.77 9.85 -27.92
CA GLY A 40 1.84 10.29 -28.83
C GLY A 40 2.69 11.43 -28.27
N ARG A 41 2.71 11.63 -26.95
CA ARG A 41 3.50 12.68 -26.29
C ARG A 41 4.92 12.16 -26.01
N GLU A 42 5.92 12.97 -26.33
CA GLU A 42 7.32 12.64 -26.05
C GLU A 42 7.72 12.83 -24.58
N ASN A 43 6.92 13.60 -23.82
CA ASN A 43 7.20 13.97 -22.43
C ASN A 43 6.03 13.63 -21.50
N ILE A 44 6.34 13.28 -20.25
CA ILE A 44 5.33 13.12 -19.20
C ILE A 44 4.88 14.51 -18.73
N SER A 45 3.59 14.81 -18.89
CA SER A 45 3.00 16.05 -18.35
C SER A 45 2.61 15.88 -16.88
N ARG A 46 2.53 16.99 -16.15
CA ARG A 46 1.97 17.03 -14.79
C ARG A 46 0.55 16.47 -14.75
N GLU A 47 -0.30 16.87 -15.69
CA GLU A 47 -1.64 16.32 -15.88
C GLU A 47 -1.63 14.79 -15.98
N ALA A 48 -0.71 14.21 -16.77
CA ALA A 48 -0.61 12.75 -16.89
C ALA A 48 -0.21 12.08 -15.57
N VAL A 49 0.62 12.74 -14.74
CA VAL A 49 0.95 12.27 -13.39
C VAL A 49 -0.28 12.33 -12.49
N GLU A 50 -1.01 13.44 -12.50
CA GLU A 50 -2.19 13.62 -11.67
C GLU A 50 -3.27 12.59 -11.99
N ASP A 51 -3.56 12.40 -13.27
CA ASP A 51 -4.50 11.39 -13.75
C ASP A 51 -4.06 9.96 -13.42
N SER A 52 -2.76 9.72 -13.28
CA SER A 52 -2.21 8.37 -13.07
C SER A 52 -2.09 8.00 -11.60
N PHE A 53 -2.13 8.97 -10.69
CA PHE A 53 -1.85 8.77 -9.29
C PHE A 53 -2.91 7.90 -8.60
N SER A 54 -4.19 8.23 -8.76
CA SER A 54 -5.29 7.44 -8.17
C SER A 54 -5.29 6.01 -8.72
N ASP A 55 -5.14 5.87 -10.04
CA ASP A 55 -5.05 4.56 -10.70
C ASP A 55 -3.88 3.74 -10.12
N ALA A 56 -2.75 4.37 -9.83
CA ALA A 56 -1.56 3.71 -9.29
C ALA A 56 -1.78 3.22 -7.85
N ILE A 57 -2.42 4.03 -7.00
CA ILE A 57 -2.78 3.62 -5.63
C ILE A 57 -3.70 2.40 -5.66
N GLU A 58 -4.75 2.44 -6.49
CA GLU A 58 -5.71 1.34 -6.57
C GLU A 58 -5.08 0.05 -7.09
N GLU A 59 -4.24 0.14 -8.13
CA GLU A 59 -3.52 -1.02 -8.66
C GLU A 59 -2.56 -1.60 -7.63
N ASP A 60 -1.73 -0.78 -7.00
CA ASP A 60 -0.75 -1.23 -6.00
C ASP A 60 -1.45 -1.87 -4.80
N ARG A 61 -2.58 -1.31 -4.35
CA ARG A 61 -3.41 -1.89 -3.29
C ARG A 61 -4.00 -3.22 -3.73
N SER A 62 -4.57 -3.30 -4.93
CA SER A 62 -5.16 -4.53 -5.48
C SER A 62 -4.11 -5.66 -5.59
N VAL A 63 -2.95 -5.37 -6.18
CA VAL A 63 -1.83 -6.30 -6.29
C VAL A 63 -1.34 -6.74 -4.91
N SER A 64 -1.29 -5.83 -3.95
CA SER A 64 -0.88 -6.14 -2.58
C SER A 64 -1.90 -7.04 -1.86
N LEU A 65 -3.20 -6.81 -2.05
CA LEU A 65 -4.27 -7.66 -1.50
C LEU A 65 -4.24 -9.08 -2.07
N GLN A 66 -3.93 -9.24 -3.36
CA GLN A 66 -3.80 -10.56 -3.99
C GLN A 66 -2.63 -11.39 -3.43
N LYS A 67 -1.60 -10.75 -2.86
CA LYS A 67 -0.44 -11.42 -2.25
C LYS A 67 -0.71 -11.94 -0.83
N LEU A 68 -1.86 -11.61 -0.24
CA LEU A 68 -2.19 -12.05 1.12
C LEU A 68 -2.53 -13.54 1.14
N ASN A 69 -1.97 -14.24 2.12
CA ASN A 69 -2.45 -15.58 2.47
C ASN A 69 -3.79 -15.51 3.25
N GLU A 70 -4.42 -16.65 3.49
CA GLU A 70 -5.74 -16.71 4.13
C GLU A 70 -5.76 -16.09 5.53
N ASP A 71 -4.72 -16.28 6.33
CA ASP A 71 -4.64 -15.68 7.67
C ASP A 71 -4.47 -14.16 7.62
N GLN A 72 -3.66 -13.67 6.70
CA GLN A 72 -3.48 -12.25 6.45
C GLN A 72 -4.79 -11.60 5.96
N LYS A 73 -5.54 -12.26 5.07
CA LYS A 73 -6.86 -11.78 4.63
C LYS A 73 -7.85 -11.67 5.80
N LYS A 74 -7.84 -12.65 6.72
CA LYS A 74 -8.68 -12.61 7.93
C LYS A 74 -8.31 -11.45 8.85
N LEU A 75 -7.01 -11.25 9.12
CA LEU A 75 -6.52 -10.11 9.90
C LEU A 75 -6.88 -8.77 9.24
N TYR A 76 -6.66 -8.65 7.93
CA TYR A 76 -7.01 -7.45 7.16
C TYR A 76 -8.52 -7.16 7.22
N LYS A 77 -9.37 -8.20 7.16
CA LYS A 77 -10.82 -8.05 7.29
C LYS A 77 -11.23 -7.58 8.69
N ILE A 78 -10.54 -8.02 9.75
CA ILE A 78 -10.79 -7.50 11.10
C ILE A 78 -10.42 -6.01 11.16
N LEU A 79 -9.25 -5.63 10.65
CA LEU A 79 -8.85 -4.22 10.58
C LEU A 79 -9.83 -3.35 9.80
N LYS A 80 -10.33 -3.84 8.66
CA LYS A 80 -11.31 -3.12 7.85
C LYS A 80 -12.61 -2.81 8.61
N ASN A 81 -12.96 -3.62 9.61
CA ASN A 81 -14.17 -3.42 10.40
C ASN A 81 -13.96 -2.52 11.62
N GLU A 82 -12.75 -2.47 12.16
CA GLU A 82 -12.45 -1.74 13.42
C GLU A 82 -11.78 -0.38 13.15
N GLU A 83 -11.34 -0.12 11.91
CA GLU A 83 -10.56 1.05 11.45
C GLU A 83 -9.16 1.15 12.07
N GLU A 84 -9.06 1.08 13.40
CA GLU A 84 -7.84 1.10 14.19
C GLU A 84 -7.98 0.18 15.42
N ILE A 85 -6.98 -0.66 15.69
CA ILE A 85 -7.03 -1.63 16.81
C ILE A 85 -5.64 -2.01 17.31
N SER A 86 -5.52 -2.21 18.63
CA SER A 86 -4.28 -2.66 19.25
C SER A 86 -4.02 -4.15 19.05
N SER A 87 -2.75 -4.56 19.17
CA SER A 87 -2.31 -5.91 18.81
C SER A 87 -2.99 -7.05 19.58
N GLY A 88 -3.30 -6.85 20.87
CA GLY A 88 -3.98 -7.86 21.70
C GLY A 88 -5.40 -8.17 21.21
N PRO A 89 -6.31 -7.18 21.24
CA PRO A 89 -7.69 -7.32 20.74
C PRO A 89 -7.76 -7.82 19.30
N LEU A 90 -6.83 -7.39 18.42
CA LEU A 90 -6.78 -7.89 17.05
C LEU A 90 -6.53 -9.40 16.99
N PHE A 91 -5.57 -9.91 17.75
CA PHE A 91 -5.22 -11.33 17.74
C PHE A 91 -6.25 -12.19 18.47
N GLU A 92 -6.91 -11.64 19.48
CA GLU A 92 -8.09 -12.25 20.11
C GLU A 92 -9.23 -12.42 19.11
N LYS A 93 -9.67 -11.34 18.44
CA LYS A 93 -10.70 -11.40 17.40
C LYS A 93 -10.35 -12.34 16.25
N TYR A 94 -9.07 -12.52 15.95
CA TYR A 94 -8.61 -13.50 14.96
C TYR A 94 -8.79 -14.94 15.47
N ARG A 95 -8.36 -15.22 16.71
CA ARG A 95 -8.49 -16.55 17.34
C ARG A 95 -9.94 -16.98 17.52
N ASP A 96 -10.85 -16.04 17.80
CA ASP A 96 -12.28 -16.34 17.88
C ASP A 96 -12.83 -16.92 16.56
N LYS A 97 -12.19 -16.62 15.44
CA LYS A 97 -12.60 -17.06 14.09
C LYS A 97 -11.76 -18.21 13.54
N VAL A 98 -10.62 -18.53 14.16
CA VAL A 98 -9.67 -19.53 13.68
C VAL A 98 -9.16 -20.36 14.85
N GLN A 99 -9.72 -21.57 14.98
CA GLN A 99 -9.21 -22.59 15.89
C GLN A 99 -7.88 -23.13 15.38
N ASP A 100 -6.97 -23.48 16.30
CA ASP A 100 -5.62 -23.99 16.00
C ASP A 100 -4.79 -23.11 15.03
N GLY A 101 -5.02 -21.80 15.10
CA GLY A 101 -4.35 -20.81 14.26
C GLY A 101 -2.87 -20.55 14.61
N PRO A 102 -2.19 -19.70 13.82
CA PRO A 102 -0.81 -19.32 14.07
C PRO A 102 -0.60 -18.64 15.41
N THR A 103 0.59 -18.79 15.97
CA THR A 103 1.01 -18.10 17.20
C THR A 103 1.04 -16.57 17.05
N ASP A 104 0.97 -15.82 18.15
CA ASP A 104 1.14 -14.36 18.18
C ASP A 104 2.41 -13.88 17.46
N ARG A 105 3.51 -14.63 17.59
CA ARG A 105 4.77 -14.33 16.89
C ARG A 105 4.56 -14.35 15.37
N THR A 106 3.83 -15.34 14.87
CA THR A 106 3.49 -15.44 13.44
C THR A 106 2.50 -14.37 13.02
N LEU A 107 1.48 -14.07 13.84
CA LEU A 107 0.52 -13.00 13.54
C LEU A 107 1.23 -11.63 13.44
N ARG A 108 2.15 -11.32 14.36
CA ARG A 108 2.99 -10.11 14.26
C ARG A 108 3.84 -10.08 13.00
N ARG A 109 4.40 -11.22 12.57
CA ARG A 109 5.12 -11.33 11.29
C ARG A 109 4.19 -11.04 10.11
N TYR A 110 2.94 -11.52 10.15
CA TYR A 110 1.94 -11.21 9.14
C TYR A 110 1.58 -9.72 9.11
N MET A 111 1.41 -9.08 10.26
CA MET A 111 1.19 -7.62 10.33
C MET A 111 2.35 -6.85 9.69
N LYS A 112 3.60 -7.15 10.04
CA LYS A 112 4.78 -6.51 9.42
C LYS A 112 4.82 -6.70 7.90
N LYS A 113 4.41 -7.89 7.42
CA LYS A 113 4.36 -8.16 5.98
C LYS A 113 3.26 -7.35 5.28
N MET A 114 2.10 -7.15 5.92
CA MET A 114 1.05 -6.27 5.40
C MET A 114 1.45 -4.80 5.41
N GLU A 115 2.23 -4.36 6.41
CA GLU A 115 2.82 -3.02 6.47
C GLU A 115 3.86 -2.81 5.35
N ALA A 116 4.71 -3.81 5.09
CA ALA A 116 5.64 -3.80 3.96
C ALA A 116 4.91 -3.81 2.60
N TYR A 117 3.70 -4.37 2.55
CA TYR A 117 2.80 -4.26 1.40
C TYR A 117 1.97 -2.97 1.40
N GLY A 118 2.24 -2.04 2.34
CA GLY A 118 1.52 -0.80 2.59
C GLY A 118 0.01 -0.92 2.48
N LEU A 119 -0.53 -2.01 3.01
CA LEU A 119 -1.96 -2.21 3.20
C LEU A 119 -2.40 -1.66 4.57
N ILE A 120 -1.45 -1.58 5.49
CA ILE A 120 -1.66 -1.14 6.87
C ILE A 120 -0.50 -0.25 7.30
N GLU A 121 -0.73 0.48 8.37
CA GLU A 121 0.27 1.26 9.09
C GLU A 121 0.30 0.80 10.54
N SER A 122 1.44 0.96 11.22
CA SER A 122 1.53 0.72 12.66
C SER A 122 2.15 1.88 13.42
N SER A 123 1.64 2.13 14.62
CA SER A 123 2.20 3.06 15.60
C SER A 123 2.51 2.31 16.89
N GLY A 124 3.40 2.85 17.72
CA GLY A 124 3.84 2.18 18.96
C GLY A 124 4.92 1.11 18.74
N SER A 125 5.56 0.71 19.84
CA SER A 125 6.82 -0.07 19.79
C SER A 125 6.68 -1.51 20.26
N THR A 126 5.74 -1.80 21.18
CA THR A 126 5.64 -3.11 21.83
C THR A 126 4.19 -3.53 22.09
N ARG A 127 3.70 -3.44 23.33
CA ARG A 127 2.34 -3.82 23.74
C ARG A 127 1.31 -2.76 23.35
N ASP A 128 1.76 -1.52 23.25
CA ASP A 128 1.03 -0.35 22.77
C ASP A 128 0.90 -0.31 21.24
N ARG A 129 1.37 -1.34 20.53
CA ARG A 129 1.33 -1.34 19.07
C ARG A 129 -0.12 -1.39 18.56
N VAL A 130 -0.45 -0.39 17.76
CA VAL A 130 -1.75 -0.19 17.11
C VAL A 130 -1.59 -0.33 15.60
N TYR A 131 -2.60 -0.93 14.96
CA TYR A 131 -2.66 -1.12 13.53
C TYR A 131 -3.91 -0.46 12.95
N ARG A 132 -3.76 0.14 11.77
CA ARG A 132 -4.87 0.71 10.99
C ARG A 132 -4.67 0.46 9.50
N LEU A 133 -5.74 0.58 8.72
CA LEU A 133 -5.62 0.54 7.26
C LEU A 133 -4.81 1.75 6.75
N LYS A 134 -3.98 1.51 5.73
CA LYS A 134 -3.34 2.59 4.98
C LYS A 134 -4.34 3.14 3.96
N ASN A 135 -4.62 4.43 4.03
CA ASN A 135 -5.50 5.17 3.11
C ASN A 135 -4.72 5.73 1.94
#